data_AF-A0A0J1F5U7-F1
#
_entry.id   AF-A0A0J1F5U7-F1
#
_cell.length_a   1.000
_cell.length_b   1.000
_cell.length_c   1.000
_cell.angle_alpha   90.00
_cell.angle_beta   90.00
_cell.angle_gamma   90.00
#
_symmetry.space_group_name_H-M   'P 1'
#
loop_
_entity.id
_entity.type
_entity.pdbx_description
1 polymer ?
#
loop_
_entity_poly.entity_id
_entity_poly.type
_entity_poly.pdbx_seq_one_letter_code
_entity_poly.pdbx_strand_id
1 'polypeptide(L)' 'MGGTIMRTNQAFFFSWPEAFLTDTETVGGKGWNLARLDRYGFGIPRGGVLSAAVYVHFLEVNGLKPFMQSLHNRSQ' A
#
# COMPACT_ATOMS: atom_id res chain seq x y z
N MET A 1 -14.02 16.10 -24.79
CA MET A 1 -12.62 15.62 -24.69
C MET A 1 -12.49 14.86 -23.38
N GLY A 2 -12.68 13.53 -23.40
CA GLY A 2 -12.57 12.72 -22.20
C GLY A 2 -11.11 12.40 -21.94
N GLY A 3 -10.53 12.98 -20.88
CA GLY A 3 -9.18 12.65 -20.44
C GLY A 3 -9.11 11.18 -20.06
N THR A 4 -8.31 10.42 -20.79
CA THR A 4 -7.92 9.06 -20.43
C THR A 4 -7.25 9.12 -19.06
N ILE A 5 -7.92 8.64 -18.01
CA ILE A 5 -7.31 8.43 -16.70
C ILE A 5 -6.19 7.40 -16.92
N MET A 6 -4.93 7.83 -16.88
CA MET A 6 -3.79 6.91 -16.82
C MET A 6 -3.94 6.11 -15.53
N ARG A 7 -4.41 4.86 -15.64
CA ARG A 7 -4.24 3.88 -14.57
C ARG A 7 -2.75 3.56 -14.50
N THR A 8 -2.02 4.26 -13.63
CA THR A 8 -0.69 3.82 -13.24
C THR A 8 -0.85 2.41 -12.66
N ASN A 9 -0.21 1.42 -13.26
CA ASN A 9 -0.19 0.07 -12.73
C ASN A 9 0.60 0.09 -11.41
N GLN A 10 -0.10 0.30 -10.29
CA GLN A 10 0.56 0.41 -8.99
C GLN A 10 1.03 -0.97 -8.53
N ALA A 11 2.31 -1.05 -8.12
CA ALA A 11 2.87 -2.29 -7.62
C ALA A 11 2.22 -2.68 -6.28
N PHE A 12 1.90 -3.97 -6.13
CA PHE A 12 1.24 -4.53 -4.95
C PHE A 12 2.22 -5.01 -3.89
N PHE A 13 3.42 -5.40 -4.28
CA PHE A 13 4.45 -5.88 -3.37
C PHE A 13 5.77 -5.15 -3.62
N PHE A 14 6.45 -4.81 -2.54
CA PHE A 14 7.77 -4.19 -2.54
C PHE A 14 8.69 -4.98 -1.61
N SER A 15 9.81 -5.49 -2.12
CA SER A 15 10.91 -5.99 -1.29
C SER A 15 11.48 -4.89 -0.40
N TRP A 16 12.31 -5.22 0.61
CA TRP A 16 12.94 -4.18 1.44
C TRP A 16 13.75 -3.14 0.64
N PRO A 17 14.59 -3.51 -0.35
CA PRO A 17 15.27 -2.51 -1.16
C PRO A 17 14.32 -1.60 -1.95
N GLU A 18 13.23 -2.16 -2.49
CA GLU A 18 12.24 -1.38 -3.25
C GLU A 18 11.43 -0.48 -2.32
N ALA A 19 11.02 -0.97 -1.14
CA ALA A 19 10.26 -0.22 -0.15
C ALA A 19 11.06 0.95 0.47
N PHE A 20 12.40 0.89 0.45
CA PHE A 20 13.25 2.01 0.85
C PHE A 20 13.21 3.16 -0.16
N LEU A 21 13.01 2.84 -1.44
CA LEU A 21 12.95 3.81 -2.55
C LEU A 21 11.55 4.41 -2.74
N THR A 22 10.56 3.98 -1.97
CA THR A 22 9.19 4.51 -2.00
C THR A 22 8.90 5.42 -0.80
N ASP A 23 7.65 5.88 -0.73
CA ASP A 23 7.13 6.72 0.35
C ASP A 23 6.27 5.94 1.37
N THR A 24 6.02 6.59 2.50
CA THR A 24 5.18 6.04 3.57
C THR A 24 3.69 5.99 3.22
N GLU A 25 3.24 6.67 2.16
CA GLU A 25 1.85 6.56 1.69
C GLU A 25 1.62 5.21 0.98
N THR A 26 2.64 4.74 0.27
CA THR A 26 2.64 3.49 -0.48
C THR A 26 2.86 2.29 0.43
N VAL A 27 3.89 2.32 1.28
CA VAL A 27 4.31 1.16 2.11
C VAL A 27 4.05 1.32 3.61
N GLY A 28 3.47 2.45 4.04
CA GLY A 28 3.26 2.75 5.45
C GLY A 28 4.55 3.08 6.21
N GLY A 29 4.42 3.78 7.34
CA GLY A 29 5.59 4.14 8.17
C GLY A 29 6.36 2.95 8.76
N LYS A 30 5.67 1.83 9.03
CA LYS A 30 6.32 0.61 9.54
C LYS A 30 7.10 -0.12 8.45
N GLY A 31 6.48 -0.30 7.28
CA GLY A 31 7.12 -0.94 6.13
C GLY A 31 8.36 -0.18 5.69
N TRP A 32 8.25 1.15 5.61
CA TRP A 32 9.38 2.03 5.30
C TRP A 32 10.51 1.95 6.34
N ASN A 33 10.18 1.91 7.64
CA ASN A 33 11.20 1.76 8.68
C ASN A 33 11.91 0.39 8.63
N LEU A 34 11.21 -0.71 8.33
CA LEU A 34 11.85 -2.01 8.12
C LEU A 34 12.80 -1.98 6.93
N ALA A 35 12.40 -1.35 5.82
CA ALA A 35 13.26 -1.14 4.66
C ALA A 35 14.52 -0.33 4.99
N ARG A 36 14.41 0.67 5.88
CA ARG A 36 15.58 1.40 6.40
C ARG A 36 16.52 0.52 7.21
N LEU A 37 15.98 -0.33 8.09
CA LEU A 37 16.80 -1.25 8.88
C LEU A 37 17.58 -2.21 7.97
N ASP A 38 16.93 -2.78 6.95
CA ASP A 38 17.58 -3.60 5.91
C ASP A 38 18.70 -2.82 5.20
N ARG A 39 18.39 -1.60 4.74
CA ARG A 39 19.36 -0.71 4.06
C ARG A 39 20.60 -0.40 4.89
N TYR A 40 20.45 -0.27 6.21
CA TYR A 40 21.55 0.01 7.13
C TYR A 40 22.23 -1.25 7.70
N GLY A 41 21.89 -2.44 7.20
CA GLY A 41 22.58 -3.68 7.52
C GLY A 41 22.16 -4.34 8.84
N PHE A 42 21.01 -3.98 9.40
CA PHE A 42 20.44 -4.71 10.52
C PHE A 42 19.94 -6.08 10.07
N GLY A 43 20.21 -7.11 10.86
CA GLY A 43 19.70 -8.46 10.62
C GLY A 43 18.20 -8.56 10.91
N ILE A 44 17.36 -8.29 9.91
CA ILE A 44 15.91 -8.44 9.99
C ILE A 44 15.43 -9.67 9.21
N PRO A 45 14.22 -10.19 9.48
CA PRO A 45 13.64 -11.24 8.65
C PRO A 45 13.51 -10.82 7.18
N ARG A 46 13.82 -11.74 6.26
CA ARG A 46 13.61 -11.53 4.83
C ARG A 46 12.13 -11.29 4.55
N GLY A 47 11.82 -10.34 3.68
CA GLY A 47 10.43 -10.02 3.35
C GLY A 47 10.28 -8.76 2.50
N GLY A 48 9.09 -8.18 2.63
CA GLY A 48 8.67 -6.98 1.92
C GLY A 48 7.35 -6.45 2.47
N VAL A 49 6.79 -5.46 1.78
CA VAL A 49 5.54 -4.79 2.13
C VAL A 49 4.51 -5.00 1.03
N LEU A 50 3.28 -5.32 1.43
CA LEU A 50 2.11 -5.14 0.57
C LEU A 50 1.67 -3.68 0.62
N SER A 51 1.56 -3.04 -0.53
CA SER A 51 1.26 -1.62 -0.59
C SER A 51 -0.18 -1.29 -0.18
N ALA A 52 -0.43 -0.03 0.14
CA ALA A 52 -1.79 0.47 0.38
C ALA A 52 -2.74 0.18 -0.79
N ALA A 53 -2.23 0.12 -2.03
CA ALA A 53 -3.01 -0.21 -3.21
C ALA A 53 -3.60 -1.63 -3.15
N VAL A 54 -2.95 -2.58 -2.48
CA VAL A 54 -3.48 -3.94 -2.28
C VAL A 54 -4.77 -3.91 -1.47
N TYR A 55 -4.81 -3.08 -0.42
CA TYR A 55 -6.00 -2.94 0.40
C TYR A 55 -7.15 -2.32 -0.40
N VAL A 56 -6.88 -1.27 -1.18
CA VAL A 56 -7.88 -0.65 -2.06
C VAL A 56 -8.41 -1.66 -3.08
N HIS A 57 -7.51 -2.42 -3.72
CA HIS A 57 -7.87 -3.44 -4.69
C HIS A 57 -8.71 -4.56 -4.05
N PHE A 58 -8.32 -5.04 -2.87
CA PHE A 58 -9.08 -6.03 -2.10
C PHE A 58 -10.52 -5.57 -1.83
N LEU A 59 -10.70 -4.31 -1.43
CA LEU A 59 -12.03 -3.75 -1.19
C LEU A 59 -12.87 -3.64 -2.47
N GLU A 60 -12.24 -3.32 -3.60
CA GLU A 60 -12.91 -3.22 -4.90
C GLU A 60 -13.37 -4.58 -5.41
N VAL A 61 -12.48 -5.58 -5.46
CA VAL A 61 -12.79 -6.90 -6.03
C VAL A 61 -13.82 -7.67 -5.21
N ASN A 62 -13.92 -7.39 -3.91
CA ASN A 62 -14.91 -7.98 -3.03
C ASN A 62 -16.19 -7.14 -2.89
N GLY A 63 -16.31 -6.00 -3.58
CA GLY A 63 -17.48 -5.13 -3.48
C GLY A 63 -17.70 -4.54 -2.08
N LEU A 64 -16.63 -4.41 -1.27
CA LEU A 64 -16.70 -3.96 0.12
C LEU A 64 -16.66 -2.44 0.28
N LYS A 65 -16.23 -1.71 -0.75
CA LYS A 65 -16.19 -0.23 -0.73
C LYS A 65 -17.53 0.41 -0.33
N PRO A 66 -18.67 0.06 -0.97
CA PRO A 66 -19.97 0.64 -0.60
C PRO A 66 -20.38 0.28 0.84
N PHE A 67 -20.07 -0.95 1.28
CA PHE A 67 -20.37 -1.39 2.64
C PHE A 67 -19.62 -0.56 3.69
N MET A 68 -18.31 -0.32 3.49
CA MET A 68 -17.51 0.52 4.40
C MET A 68 -18.00 1.96 4.47
N GLN A 69 -18.38 2.56 3.34
CA GLN A 69 -18.96 3.91 3.32
C GLN A 69 -20.26 3.98 4.12
N SER A 70 -21.09 2.93 4.04
CA SER A 70 -22.33 2.85 4.80
C SER A 70 -22.14 2.76 6.31
N LEU A 71 -20.99 2.23 6.78
CA LEU A 71 -20.66 2.18 8.21
C LEU A 71 -20.16 3.54 8.71
N HIS A 72 -19.31 4.22 7.93
CA HIS A 72 -18.80 5.55 8.28
C HIS A 72 -19.92 6.58 8.43
N ASN A 73 -20.96 6.52 7.58
CA ASN A 73 -22.10 7.45 7.61
C ASN A 73 -23.06 7.21 8.78
N ARG A 74 -22.94 6.09 9.51
CA ARG A 74 -23.78 5.78 10.69
C ARG A 74 -23.12 6.15 12.01
N SER A 75 -21.81 6.39 12.01
CA SER A 75 -21.05 6.79 13.19
C SER A 75 -20.87 8.30 13.33
N GLN A 76 -21.47 9.07 12.42
CA GLN A 76 -21.61 10.53 12.47
C GLN A 76 -23.06 10.88 12.77
#